data_AF-A0A9E3KKG1-F1
#
_entry.id   AF-A0A9E3KKG1-F1
#
_cell.length_a   1.000
_cell.length_b   1.000
_cell.length_c   1.000
_cell.angle_alpha   90.00
_cell.angle_beta   90.00
_cell.angle_gamma   90.00
#
_symmetry.space_group_name_H-M   'P 1'
#
loop_
_entity.id
_entity.type
_entity.pdbx_description
1 polymer ?
#
loop_
_entity_poly.entity_id
_entity_poly.type
_entity_poly.pdbx_seq_one_letter_code
_entity_poly.pdbx_strand_id
1 'polypeptide(L)'
;MNKHTDLFSTFPPAGKAAWTNAASAEIEGKNPFEALAWENLGVKGAPHYDASEPRNEKFNLPVSDEPFLGPRCWYNMPVIKVLDEENANKAALKKLTGGADGILFDVVKKESLWLDTLLKNIDWPFCQVSFIIPDNPEIFFSSLENFLNEKKFEPGSIKGFVLLKTYPHHPQSLHKVVHSLNSYRNLKLVGITSTHANPTEHISDLLANAVTKIDMLTESGLTPDAALRQVFFSIDAGNDFFIELTKLKVLRILWERIVTAYKSAHPYDAYIHVFCKAWHNEAFQPHENMLAGTTRGLSAVLGGCSSLTHEAAAPEEHLDRIALNISNILREESHINKVADPTAGAYYLEHLCNELSDAAWTSFLTKINQA
;
A
#
# COMPACT_ATOMS: atom_id res chain seq x y z
N MET A 1 -21.75 -35.92 15.34
CA MET A 1 -20.89 -34.85 15.89
C MET A 1 -19.85 -35.51 16.77
N ASN A 2 -18.66 -35.79 16.22
CA ASN A 2 -17.56 -36.33 17.03
C ASN A 2 -16.96 -35.20 17.87
N LYS A 3 -16.80 -35.49 19.17
CA LYS A 3 -16.07 -34.67 20.15
C LYS A 3 -14.71 -34.30 19.58
N HIS A 4 -14.34 -33.03 19.70
CA HIS A 4 -12.98 -32.56 19.47
C HIS A 4 -12.01 -33.45 20.27
N THR A 5 -11.31 -34.35 19.60
CA THR A 5 -10.15 -35.02 20.16
C THR A 5 -9.06 -33.97 20.25
N ASP A 6 -8.76 -33.53 21.46
CA ASP A 6 -7.58 -32.72 21.74
C ASP A 6 -6.34 -33.56 21.38
N LEU A 7 -5.72 -33.21 20.24
CA LEU A 7 -4.58 -33.89 19.66
C LEU A 7 -3.37 -33.91 20.61
N PHE A 8 -3.32 -33.00 21.59
CA PHE A 8 -2.18 -32.82 22.48
C PHE A 8 -2.46 -33.28 23.92
N SER A 9 -3.69 -33.72 24.23
CA SER A 9 -4.09 -34.16 25.57
C SER A 9 -3.27 -35.33 26.14
N THR A 10 -2.63 -36.11 25.27
CA THR A 10 -1.76 -37.24 25.66
C THR A 10 -0.32 -36.83 25.96
N PHE A 11 0.07 -35.57 25.72
CA PHE A 11 1.41 -35.06 25.95
C PHE A 11 1.40 -34.06 27.12
N PRO A 12 2.51 -33.94 27.87
CA PRO A 12 2.65 -32.86 28.82
C PRO A 12 2.59 -31.50 28.07
N PRO A 13 1.97 -30.46 28.67
CA PRO A 13 1.90 -29.16 28.03
C PRO A 13 3.32 -28.62 27.81
N ALA A 14 3.67 -28.40 26.54
CA ALA A 14 4.92 -27.76 26.16
C ALA A 14 4.66 -26.25 25.95
N GLY A 15 5.36 -25.42 26.73
CA GLY A 15 5.32 -23.96 26.60
C GLY A 15 6.71 -23.39 26.30
N LYS A 16 6.83 -22.05 26.24
CA LYS A 16 8.08 -21.32 25.97
C LYS A 16 9.30 -21.92 26.68
N ALA A 17 9.19 -22.19 27.98
CA ALA A 17 10.31 -22.73 28.77
C ALA A 17 10.79 -24.12 28.31
N ALA A 18 9.86 -25.00 27.95
CA ALA A 18 10.21 -26.33 27.43
C ALA A 18 10.93 -26.22 26.08
N TRP A 19 10.43 -25.34 25.19
CA TRP A 19 11.09 -25.02 23.93
C TRP A 19 12.48 -24.42 24.15
N THR A 20 12.63 -23.45 25.05
CA THR A 20 13.91 -22.80 25.37
C THR A 20 14.95 -23.81 25.83
N ASN A 21 14.57 -24.74 26.72
CA ASN A 21 15.48 -25.76 27.23
C ASN A 21 15.95 -26.71 26.12
N ALA A 22 15.03 -27.13 25.24
CA ALA A 22 15.35 -27.99 24.10
C ALA A 22 16.27 -27.28 23.10
N ALA A 23 15.91 -26.06 22.69
CA ALA A 23 16.72 -25.26 21.77
C ALA A 23 18.10 -24.97 22.36
N SER A 24 18.19 -24.61 23.64
CA SER A 24 19.46 -24.36 24.33
C SER A 24 20.37 -25.60 24.33
N ALA A 25 19.82 -26.78 24.56
CA ALA A 25 20.58 -28.03 24.50
C ALA A 25 21.15 -28.31 23.10
N GLU A 26 20.43 -27.96 22.02
CA GLU A 26 20.91 -28.10 20.64
C GLU A 26 22.02 -27.10 20.29
N ILE A 27 22.06 -25.93 20.95
CA ILE A 27 23.07 -24.89 20.73
C ILE A 27 24.12 -24.81 21.84
N GLU A 28 24.48 -25.97 22.41
CA GLU A 28 25.56 -26.12 23.40
C GLU A 28 25.36 -25.29 24.68
N GLY A 29 24.11 -25.14 25.13
CA GLY A 29 23.75 -24.41 26.34
C GLY A 29 23.68 -22.89 26.18
N LYS A 30 23.84 -22.35 24.96
CA LYS A 30 23.66 -20.91 24.70
C LYS A 30 22.19 -20.50 24.88
N ASN A 31 21.94 -19.22 25.14
CA ASN A 31 20.59 -18.66 25.17
C ASN A 31 20.02 -18.56 23.73
N PRO A 32 18.95 -19.30 23.38
CA PRO A 32 18.38 -19.28 22.02
C PRO A 32 17.87 -17.91 21.59
N PHE A 33 17.33 -17.12 22.52
CA PHE A 33 16.78 -15.78 22.22
C PHE A 33 17.86 -14.73 21.98
N GLU A 34 19.12 -15.03 22.29
CA GLU A 34 20.26 -14.19 21.92
C GLU A 34 20.97 -14.75 20.69
N ALA A 35 21.21 -16.06 20.67
CA ALA A 35 22.02 -16.71 19.64
C ALA A 35 21.29 -16.86 18.28
N LEU A 36 19.97 -16.97 18.29
CA LEU A 36 19.14 -17.19 17.10
C LEU A 36 18.22 -16.00 16.78
N ALA A 37 18.36 -14.90 17.50
CA ALA A 37 17.67 -13.66 17.15
C ALA A 37 18.19 -13.13 15.82
N TRP A 38 17.30 -12.48 15.07
CA TRP A 38 17.65 -11.79 13.84
C TRP A 38 17.34 -10.31 13.97
N GLU A 39 18.11 -9.50 13.26
CA GLU A 39 17.89 -8.08 13.11
C GLU A 39 17.99 -7.73 11.64
N ASN A 40 16.97 -7.07 11.09
CA ASN A 40 16.99 -6.58 9.73
C ASN A 40 16.27 -5.23 9.65
N LEU A 41 16.87 -4.27 8.94
CA LEU A 41 16.35 -2.90 8.79
C LEU A 41 16.01 -2.19 10.12
N GLY A 42 16.60 -2.62 11.24
CA GLY A 42 16.31 -2.10 12.59
C GLY A 42 15.08 -2.73 13.27
N VAL A 43 14.47 -3.75 12.66
CA VAL A 43 13.46 -4.62 13.29
C VAL A 43 14.18 -5.86 13.82
N LYS A 44 13.83 -6.26 15.04
CA LYS A 44 14.36 -7.47 15.68
C LYS A 44 13.29 -8.53 15.74
N GLY A 45 13.69 -9.79 15.58
CA GLY A 45 12.80 -10.92 15.83
C GLY A 45 13.49 -12.04 16.58
N ALA A 46 12.65 -12.77 17.32
CA ALA A 46 13.02 -13.92 18.10
C ALA A 46 12.79 -15.21 17.29
N PRO A 47 13.48 -16.31 17.65
CA PRO A 47 13.28 -17.61 17.01
C PRO A 47 11.93 -18.28 17.34
N HIS A 48 11.19 -17.80 18.35
CA HIS A 48 9.95 -18.43 18.81
C HIS A 48 8.98 -17.41 19.43
N TYR A 49 7.70 -17.57 19.10
CA TYR A 49 6.58 -16.78 19.59
C TYR A 49 5.42 -17.71 19.95
N ASP A 50 4.69 -17.41 21.03
CA ASP A 50 3.53 -18.20 21.44
C ASP A 50 2.36 -17.33 21.92
N ALA A 51 1.33 -17.96 22.48
CA ALA A 51 0.13 -17.28 22.93
C ALA A 51 0.34 -16.28 24.10
N SER A 52 1.52 -16.28 24.75
CA SER A 52 1.86 -15.30 25.78
C SER A 52 2.26 -13.94 25.23
N GLU A 53 2.54 -13.85 23.93
CA GLU A 53 2.88 -12.59 23.26
C GLU A 53 1.67 -11.64 23.26
N PRO A 54 1.90 -10.32 23.45
CA PRO A 54 0.83 -9.34 23.41
C PRO A 54 0.17 -9.33 22.03
N ARG A 55 -1.16 -9.33 22.00
CA ARG A 55 -1.96 -9.29 20.76
C ARG A 55 -2.64 -7.94 20.61
N ASN A 56 -2.72 -7.46 19.38
CA ASN A 56 -3.56 -6.31 19.07
C ASN A 56 -4.97 -6.81 18.71
N GLU A 57 -5.77 -7.16 19.72
CA GLU A 57 -7.11 -7.74 19.53
C GLU A 57 -8.08 -6.86 18.73
N LYS A 58 -7.74 -5.58 18.54
CA LYS A 58 -8.61 -4.58 17.89
C LYS A 58 -8.34 -4.41 16.41
N PHE A 59 -7.20 -4.87 15.90
CA PHE A 59 -6.85 -4.65 14.49
C PHE A 59 -7.10 -5.89 13.64
N ASN A 60 -7.88 -5.72 12.59
CA ASN A 60 -7.95 -6.63 11.45
C ASN A 60 -8.02 -5.78 10.19
N LEU A 61 -7.47 -6.29 9.08
CA LEU A 61 -7.67 -5.59 7.80
C LEU A 61 -9.17 -5.49 7.47
N PRO A 62 -9.61 -4.36 6.91
CA PRO A 62 -11.02 -4.15 6.60
C PRO A 62 -11.51 -5.14 5.55
N VAL A 63 -12.71 -5.66 5.76
CA VAL A 63 -13.43 -6.47 4.78
C VAL A 63 -13.94 -5.55 3.68
N SER A 64 -13.66 -5.90 2.42
CA SER A 64 -14.16 -5.12 1.30
C SER A 64 -15.62 -5.44 0.99
N ASP A 65 -16.36 -4.42 0.59
CA ASP A 65 -17.72 -4.54 0.04
C ASP A 65 -17.72 -4.80 -1.48
N GLU A 66 -16.55 -4.89 -2.14
CA GLU A 66 -16.46 -5.12 -3.58
C GLU A 66 -16.79 -6.59 -3.92
N PRO A 67 -17.98 -6.86 -4.51
CA PRO A 67 -18.52 -8.22 -4.61
C PRO A 67 -17.69 -9.13 -5.52
N PHE A 68 -16.97 -8.55 -6.48
CA PHE A 68 -16.18 -9.28 -7.47
C PHE A 68 -14.73 -9.54 -7.03
N LEU A 69 -14.20 -8.72 -6.12
CA LEU A 69 -12.80 -8.79 -5.70
C LEU A 69 -12.59 -9.58 -4.40
N GLY A 70 -13.67 -9.85 -3.66
CA GLY A 70 -13.67 -10.69 -2.47
C GLY A 70 -13.27 -9.94 -1.19
N PRO A 71 -13.35 -10.62 -0.02
CA PRO A 71 -13.14 -10.01 1.29
C PRO A 71 -11.82 -9.25 1.44
N ARG A 72 -10.72 -9.78 0.89
CA ARG A 72 -9.48 -9.03 0.70
C ARG A 72 -9.39 -8.49 -0.72
N CYS A 73 -9.82 -7.25 -0.89
CA CYS A 73 -9.78 -6.53 -2.16
C CYS A 73 -8.50 -5.70 -2.31
N TRP A 74 -7.96 -5.67 -3.53
CA TRP A 74 -6.97 -4.71 -4.04
C TRP A 74 -7.19 -4.51 -5.54
N TYR A 75 -6.76 -3.38 -6.09
CA TYR A 75 -6.78 -3.13 -7.54
C TYR A 75 -5.43 -3.45 -8.19
N ASN A 76 -5.42 -4.26 -9.25
CA ASN A 76 -4.26 -4.54 -10.10
C ASN A 76 -4.08 -3.39 -11.11
N MET A 77 -3.04 -2.59 -10.91
CA MET A 77 -2.85 -1.29 -11.57
C MET A 77 -1.53 -1.26 -12.35
N PRO A 78 -1.41 -1.93 -13.51
CA PRO A 78 -0.19 -1.84 -14.29
C PRO A 78 0.12 -0.40 -14.69
N VAL A 79 1.42 -0.05 -14.61
CA VAL A 79 1.91 1.27 -14.99
C VAL A 79 2.09 1.38 -16.50
N ILE A 80 1.77 2.56 -17.05
CA ILE A 80 1.97 2.92 -18.45
C ILE A 80 2.58 4.31 -18.53
N LYS A 81 3.78 4.40 -19.13
CA LYS A 81 4.44 5.68 -19.36
C LYS A 81 3.78 6.42 -20.51
N VAL A 82 3.32 7.65 -20.26
CA VAL A 82 2.63 8.48 -21.25
C VAL A 82 3.65 9.38 -21.96
N LEU A 83 4.25 8.84 -23.02
CA LEU A 83 5.03 9.63 -23.99
C LEU A 83 4.09 10.29 -25.01
N ASP A 84 3.12 9.50 -25.48
CA ASP A 84 2.11 9.86 -26.46
C ASP A 84 0.75 9.31 -25.98
N GLU A 85 -0.28 10.15 -26.03
CA GLU A 85 -1.60 9.85 -25.48
C GLU A 85 -2.30 8.72 -26.23
N GLU A 86 -2.15 8.65 -27.56
CA GLU A 86 -2.81 7.64 -28.38
C GLU A 86 -2.18 6.26 -28.16
N ASN A 87 -0.86 6.18 -28.14
CA ASN A 87 -0.15 4.93 -27.86
C ASN A 87 -0.35 4.46 -26.42
N ALA A 88 -0.33 5.39 -25.45
CA ALA A 88 -0.64 5.07 -24.06
C ALA A 88 -2.08 4.58 -23.89
N ASN A 89 -3.06 5.18 -24.59
CA ASN A 89 -4.44 4.72 -24.60
C ASN A 89 -4.58 3.29 -25.15
N LYS A 90 -3.95 3.00 -26.30
CA LYS A 90 -3.93 1.64 -26.87
C LYS A 90 -3.35 0.62 -25.90
N ALA A 91 -2.25 0.96 -25.24
CA ALA A 91 -1.64 0.11 -24.22
C ALA A 91 -2.57 -0.08 -23.01
N ALA A 92 -3.23 0.98 -22.55
CA ALA A 92 -4.18 0.94 -21.43
C ALA A 92 -5.37 0.02 -21.72
N LEU A 93 -6.01 0.18 -22.88
CA LEU A 93 -7.10 -0.69 -23.31
C LEU A 93 -6.66 -2.16 -23.37
N LYS A 94 -5.47 -2.44 -23.92
CA LYS A 94 -4.91 -3.80 -23.95
C LYS A 94 -4.77 -4.37 -22.53
N LYS A 95 -4.21 -3.61 -21.58
CA LYS A 95 -4.03 -4.07 -20.19
C LYS A 95 -5.38 -4.27 -19.46
N LEU A 96 -6.35 -3.37 -19.65
CA LEU A 96 -7.71 -3.53 -19.11
C LEU A 96 -8.41 -4.79 -19.64
N THR A 97 -8.36 -5.02 -20.96
CA THR A 97 -8.91 -6.26 -21.56
C THR A 97 -8.16 -7.52 -21.14
N GLY A 98 -6.91 -7.38 -20.67
CA GLY A 98 -6.07 -8.45 -20.16
C GLY A 98 -6.27 -8.78 -18.68
N GLY A 99 -7.26 -8.16 -18.01
CA GLY A 99 -7.58 -8.43 -16.61
C GLY A 99 -6.92 -7.46 -15.61
N ALA A 100 -6.52 -6.27 -16.04
CA ALA A 100 -6.22 -5.19 -15.10
C ALA A 100 -7.51 -4.58 -14.54
N ASP A 101 -7.52 -4.24 -13.23
CA ASP A 101 -8.66 -3.58 -12.60
C ASP A 101 -8.64 -2.05 -12.84
N GLY A 102 -7.51 -1.53 -13.31
CA GLY A 102 -7.31 -0.14 -13.62
C GLY A 102 -5.92 0.15 -14.18
N ILE A 103 -5.60 1.43 -14.38
CA ILE A 103 -4.35 1.87 -15.02
C ILE A 103 -3.69 2.98 -14.21
N LEU A 104 -2.38 2.84 -14.01
CA LEU A 104 -1.53 3.90 -13.47
C LEU A 104 -0.75 4.57 -14.61
N PHE A 105 -1.18 5.77 -15.02
CA PHE A 105 -0.50 6.53 -16.06
C PHE A 105 0.68 7.31 -15.47
N ASP A 106 1.90 6.95 -15.87
CA ASP A 106 3.11 7.73 -15.56
C ASP A 106 3.31 8.83 -16.61
N VAL A 107 2.80 10.02 -16.32
CA VAL A 107 2.86 11.19 -17.19
C VAL A 107 4.28 11.77 -17.15
N VAL A 108 4.90 11.89 -18.32
CA VAL A 108 6.18 12.61 -18.45
C VAL A 108 5.96 14.11 -18.53
N LYS A 109 7.00 14.90 -18.31
CA LYS A 109 6.93 16.36 -18.48
C LYS A 109 6.62 16.69 -19.94
N LYS A 110 5.49 17.35 -20.18
CA LYS A 110 5.01 17.79 -21.49
C LYS A 110 4.41 19.19 -21.40
N GLU A 111 4.35 19.90 -22.53
CA GLU A 111 3.75 21.24 -22.64
C GLU A 111 2.21 21.19 -22.72
N SER A 112 1.66 20.06 -23.14
CA SER A 112 0.22 19.81 -23.21
C SER A 112 -0.09 18.35 -22.89
N LEU A 113 -1.32 18.11 -22.43
CA LEU A 113 -1.86 16.79 -22.15
C LEU A 113 -3.34 16.76 -22.55
N TRP A 114 -3.74 15.81 -23.39
CA TRP A 114 -5.11 15.67 -23.86
C TRP A 114 -5.77 14.43 -23.25
N LEU A 115 -6.48 14.61 -22.12
CA LEU A 115 -7.12 13.50 -21.42
C LEU A 115 -8.24 12.83 -22.24
N ASP A 116 -8.91 13.55 -23.14
CA ASP A 116 -9.87 12.95 -24.09
C ASP A 116 -9.23 11.92 -25.01
N THR A 117 -7.99 12.16 -25.42
CA THR A 117 -7.22 11.20 -26.23
C THR A 117 -6.73 10.06 -25.35
N LEU A 118 -6.16 10.37 -24.19
CA LEU A 118 -5.56 9.39 -23.29
C LEU A 118 -6.59 8.40 -22.71
N LEU A 119 -7.79 8.89 -22.40
CA LEU A 119 -8.88 8.11 -21.78
C LEU A 119 -9.98 7.73 -22.77
N LYS A 120 -9.73 7.85 -24.08
CA LYS A 120 -10.68 7.45 -25.11
C LYS A 120 -11.10 5.99 -24.93
N ASN A 121 -12.39 5.72 -24.88
CA ASN A 121 -12.98 4.40 -24.65
C ASN A 121 -12.58 3.72 -23.32
N ILE A 122 -12.07 4.48 -22.34
CA ILE A 122 -11.84 4.00 -20.98
C ILE A 122 -12.98 4.52 -20.11
N ASP A 123 -13.85 3.63 -19.67
CA ASP A 123 -14.98 3.98 -18.80
C ASP A 123 -14.52 4.04 -17.34
N TRP A 124 -14.00 5.19 -16.92
CA TRP A 124 -13.50 5.43 -15.57
C TRP A 124 -14.47 5.02 -14.43
N PRO A 125 -15.80 5.13 -14.55
CA PRO A 125 -16.68 4.61 -13.49
C PRO A 125 -16.56 3.10 -13.20
N PHE A 126 -16.01 2.31 -14.13
CA PHE A 126 -15.92 0.84 -14.03
C PHE A 126 -14.49 0.32 -13.84
N CYS A 127 -13.48 1.18 -13.86
CA CYS A 127 -12.09 0.80 -13.60
C CYS A 127 -11.39 1.90 -12.80
N GLN A 128 -10.30 1.56 -12.14
CA GLN A 128 -9.51 2.59 -11.47
C GLN A 128 -8.59 3.30 -12.46
N VAL A 129 -8.51 4.64 -12.40
CA VAL A 129 -7.54 5.41 -13.21
C VAL A 129 -6.78 6.33 -12.30
N SER A 130 -5.46 6.18 -12.29
CA SER A 130 -4.55 6.93 -11.44
C SER A 130 -3.41 7.50 -12.28
N PHE A 131 -2.77 8.54 -11.76
CA PHE A 131 -1.72 9.27 -12.46
C PHE A 131 -0.51 9.47 -11.56
N ILE A 132 0.69 9.28 -12.10
CA ILE A 132 1.93 9.86 -11.59
C ILE A 132 2.24 11.05 -12.49
N ILE A 133 2.46 12.23 -11.92
CA ILE A 133 2.61 13.49 -12.66
C ILE A 133 3.91 14.21 -12.28
N PRO A 134 4.50 14.99 -13.20
CA PRO A 134 5.67 15.81 -12.91
C PRO A 134 5.33 17.01 -12.00
N ASP A 135 6.36 17.67 -11.46
CA ASP A 135 6.23 18.74 -10.45
C ASP A 135 5.72 20.09 -10.97
N ASN A 136 5.39 20.16 -12.27
CA ASN A 136 4.67 21.27 -12.87
C ASN A 136 3.22 20.83 -13.16
N PRO A 137 2.41 20.61 -12.11
CA PRO A 137 1.13 19.91 -12.25
C PRO A 137 0.02 20.80 -12.81
N GLU A 138 0.27 22.10 -13.05
CA GLU A 138 -0.73 23.05 -13.53
C GLU A 138 -1.35 22.60 -14.85
N ILE A 139 -0.53 22.12 -15.79
CA ILE A 139 -0.98 21.61 -17.09
C ILE A 139 -1.87 20.38 -16.88
N PHE A 140 -1.46 19.47 -16.00
CA PHE A 140 -2.22 18.26 -15.71
C PHE A 140 -3.57 18.60 -15.06
N PHE A 141 -3.59 19.38 -13.99
CA PHE A 141 -4.81 19.72 -13.27
C PHE A 141 -5.77 20.56 -14.11
N SER A 142 -5.26 21.50 -14.92
CA SER A 142 -6.11 22.25 -15.86
C SER A 142 -6.77 21.30 -16.88
N SER A 143 -6.01 20.35 -17.42
CA SER A 143 -6.56 19.33 -18.34
C SER A 143 -7.59 18.43 -17.64
N LEU A 144 -7.31 18.01 -16.40
CA LEU A 144 -8.21 17.19 -15.59
C LEU A 144 -9.52 17.89 -15.27
N GLU A 145 -9.48 19.14 -14.81
CA GLU A 145 -10.67 19.95 -14.52
C GLU A 145 -11.53 20.11 -15.78
N ASN A 146 -10.92 20.46 -16.92
CA ASN A 146 -11.64 20.58 -18.20
C ASN A 146 -12.31 19.26 -18.59
N PHE A 147 -11.56 18.16 -18.57
CA PHE A 147 -12.07 16.83 -18.90
C PHE A 147 -13.25 16.43 -18.00
N LEU A 148 -13.12 16.61 -16.69
CA LEU A 148 -14.18 16.25 -15.73
C LEU A 148 -15.41 17.14 -15.89
N ASN A 149 -15.24 18.43 -16.16
CA ASN A 149 -16.34 19.37 -16.44
C ASN A 149 -17.09 19.04 -17.73
N GLU A 150 -16.38 18.56 -18.75
CA GLU A 150 -16.97 18.12 -20.01
C GLU A 150 -17.71 16.79 -19.88
N LYS A 151 -17.09 15.77 -19.23
CA LYS A 151 -17.70 14.44 -19.08
C LYS A 151 -18.84 14.40 -18.07
N LYS A 152 -18.81 15.27 -17.05
CA LYS A 152 -19.85 15.37 -16.00
C LYS A 152 -20.13 14.02 -15.32
N PHE A 153 -19.08 13.35 -14.87
CA PHE A 153 -19.24 12.11 -14.11
C PHE A 153 -20.04 12.35 -12.83
N GLU A 154 -20.81 11.34 -12.41
CA GLU A 154 -21.52 11.38 -11.15
C GLU A 154 -20.53 11.51 -9.97
N PRO A 155 -20.81 12.36 -8.97
CA PRO A 155 -19.93 12.52 -7.81
C PRO A 155 -19.65 11.18 -7.12
N GLY A 156 -18.36 10.82 -7.05
CA GLY A 156 -17.90 9.57 -6.44
C GLY A 156 -17.93 8.34 -7.35
N SER A 157 -18.38 8.45 -8.61
CA SER A 157 -18.34 7.32 -9.53
C SER A 157 -16.92 6.98 -10.00
N ILE A 158 -16.05 7.99 -10.12
CA ILE A 158 -14.65 7.80 -10.52
C ILE A 158 -13.78 7.47 -9.32
N LYS A 159 -12.85 6.53 -9.48
CA LYS A 159 -11.90 6.09 -8.46
C LYS A 159 -10.47 6.27 -8.97
N GLY A 160 -9.56 6.75 -8.12
CA GLY A 160 -8.20 6.99 -8.56
C GLY A 160 -7.37 7.78 -7.57
N PHE A 161 -6.11 8.00 -7.95
CA PHE A 161 -5.24 8.92 -7.24
C PHE A 161 -4.32 9.67 -8.20
N VAL A 162 -3.84 10.83 -7.76
CA VAL A 162 -2.83 11.63 -8.47
C VAL A 162 -1.62 11.80 -7.57
N LEU A 163 -0.49 11.25 -7.99
CA LEU A 163 0.78 11.28 -7.27
C LEU A 163 1.76 12.24 -7.97
N LEU A 164 2.32 13.20 -7.26
CA LEU A 164 3.43 14.01 -7.79
C LEU A 164 4.75 13.23 -7.65
N LYS A 165 5.61 13.30 -8.66
CA LYS A 165 6.90 12.58 -8.68
C LYS A 165 7.83 13.03 -7.57
N THR A 166 7.87 14.33 -7.25
CA THR A 166 8.87 14.85 -6.33
C THR A 166 8.25 15.22 -5.00
N TYR A 167 8.74 14.51 -4.00
CA TYR A 167 8.52 14.76 -2.59
C TYR A 167 9.47 15.89 -2.11
N PRO A 168 9.10 16.84 -1.24
CA PRO A 168 7.83 17.07 -0.51
C PRO A 168 7.00 18.28 -1.01
N HIS A 169 7.36 18.86 -2.16
CA HIS A 169 6.81 20.12 -2.63
C HIS A 169 5.50 19.90 -3.39
N HIS A 170 4.39 19.95 -2.67
CA HIS A 170 3.12 20.26 -3.32
C HIS A 170 3.07 21.75 -3.64
N PRO A 171 2.63 22.13 -4.85
CA PRO A 171 2.54 23.53 -5.22
C PRO A 171 1.55 24.26 -4.31
N GLN A 172 1.75 25.57 -4.13
CA GLN A 172 0.78 26.41 -3.43
C GLN A 172 -0.63 26.29 -4.01
N SER A 173 -0.78 25.89 -5.27
CA SER A 173 -2.06 25.66 -5.94
C SER A 173 -2.80 24.40 -5.47
N LEU A 174 -2.19 23.50 -4.69
CA LEU A 174 -2.82 22.24 -4.29
C LEU A 174 -4.17 22.46 -3.61
N HIS A 175 -4.27 23.41 -2.67
CA HIS A 175 -5.53 23.69 -1.98
C HIS A 175 -6.66 24.08 -2.95
N LYS A 176 -6.35 24.81 -4.03
CA LYS A 176 -7.34 25.21 -5.06
C LYS A 176 -7.86 24.00 -5.82
N VAL A 177 -6.95 23.13 -6.25
CA VAL A 177 -7.28 21.90 -6.98
C VAL A 177 -8.06 20.93 -6.11
N VAL A 178 -7.66 20.76 -4.84
CA VAL A 178 -8.40 19.90 -3.91
C VAL A 178 -9.79 20.47 -3.66
N HIS A 179 -9.93 21.80 -3.54
CA HIS A 179 -11.23 22.45 -3.39
C HIS A 179 -12.13 22.26 -4.62
N SER A 180 -11.60 22.46 -5.83
CA SER A 180 -12.37 22.34 -7.08
C SER A 180 -12.83 20.90 -7.35
N LEU A 181 -12.02 19.92 -7.01
CA LEU A 181 -12.28 18.49 -7.27
C LEU A 181 -12.86 17.73 -6.06
N ASN A 182 -13.18 18.42 -4.96
CA ASN A 182 -13.65 17.78 -3.72
C ASN A 182 -14.98 16.99 -3.87
N SER A 183 -15.77 17.30 -4.90
CA SER A 183 -16.99 16.55 -5.24
C SER A 183 -16.70 15.11 -5.66
N TYR A 184 -15.53 14.85 -6.26
CA TYR A 184 -15.08 13.52 -6.67
C TYR A 184 -14.41 12.79 -5.49
N ARG A 185 -15.25 12.36 -4.55
CA ARG A 185 -14.85 11.83 -3.23
C ARG A 185 -13.87 10.64 -3.26
N ASN A 186 -13.84 9.89 -4.35
CA ASN A 186 -13.02 8.70 -4.53
C ASN A 186 -11.77 8.94 -5.39
N LEU A 187 -11.53 10.20 -5.80
CA LEU A 187 -10.29 10.64 -6.44
C LEU A 187 -9.40 11.32 -5.40
N LYS A 188 -8.26 10.72 -5.10
CA LYS A 188 -7.33 11.19 -4.06
C LYS A 188 -6.22 12.03 -4.65
N LEU A 189 -6.00 13.23 -4.13
CA LEU A 189 -5.11 14.23 -4.73
C LEU A 189 -3.86 14.51 -3.89
N VAL A 190 -3.80 13.97 -2.67
CA VAL A 190 -2.70 14.20 -1.73
C VAL A 190 -1.94 12.89 -1.53
N GLY A 191 -0.96 12.67 -2.41
CA GLY A 191 -0.08 11.50 -2.35
C GLY A 191 1.07 11.71 -1.38
N ILE A 192 1.20 10.81 -0.42
CA ILE A 192 2.28 10.80 0.57
C ILE A 192 3.24 9.67 0.23
N THR A 193 4.52 10.02 0.11
CA THR A 193 5.63 9.10 -0.15
C THR A 193 6.73 9.35 0.87
N SER A 194 7.60 8.36 1.06
CA SER A 194 8.82 8.48 1.85
C SER A 194 9.83 7.45 1.35
N THR A 195 11.11 7.73 1.49
CA THR A 195 12.21 6.89 1.02
C THR A 195 13.14 6.55 2.17
N HIS A 196 12.64 5.78 3.15
CA HIS A 196 13.46 5.26 4.24
C HIS A 196 13.49 3.74 4.22
N ALA A 197 14.71 3.18 4.33
CA ALA A 197 14.91 1.74 4.42
C ALA A 197 14.49 1.18 5.80
N ASN A 198 14.68 1.96 6.86
CA ASN A 198 14.21 1.58 8.19
C ASN A 198 12.67 1.78 8.27
N PRO A 199 11.89 0.74 8.65
CA PRO A 199 10.43 0.80 8.64
C PRO A 199 9.85 1.75 9.69
N THR A 200 10.52 1.91 10.84
CA THR A 200 10.11 2.87 11.89
C THR A 200 10.14 4.28 11.34
N GLU A 201 11.28 4.69 10.78
CA GLU A 201 11.44 6.03 10.19
C GLU A 201 10.50 6.21 9.00
N HIS A 202 10.40 5.22 8.12
CA HIS A 202 9.50 5.26 6.97
C HIS A 202 8.06 5.54 7.38
N ILE A 203 7.49 4.78 8.31
CA ILE A 203 6.10 4.98 8.76
C ILE A 203 5.95 6.34 9.44
N SER A 204 6.89 6.71 10.33
CA SER A 204 6.81 7.98 11.05
C SER A 204 6.85 9.19 10.13
N ASP A 205 7.64 9.15 9.05
CA ASP A 205 7.69 10.21 8.05
C ASP A 205 6.39 10.26 7.25
N LEU A 206 5.88 9.12 6.77
CA LEU A 206 4.60 9.09 6.07
C LEU A 206 3.49 9.74 6.90
N LEU A 207 3.42 9.45 8.20
CA LEU A 207 2.44 10.04 9.10
C LEU A 207 2.67 11.54 9.33
N ALA A 208 3.92 11.95 9.60
CA ALA A 208 4.27 13.35 9.80
C ALA A 208 3.91 14.19 8.57
N ASN A 209 4.28 13.71 7.39
CA ASN A 209 4.00 14.36 6.12
C ASN A 209 2.50 14.46 5.86
N ALA A 210 1.76 13.38 6.13
CA ALA A 210 0.30 13.38 5.98
C ALA A 210 -0.36 14.44 6.88
N VAL A 211 0.02 14.50 8.16
CA VAL A 211 -0.46 15.49 9.12
C VAL A 211 -0.15 16.91 8.64
N THR A 212 1.09 17.19 8.23
CA THR A 212 1.45 18.51 7.68
C THR A 212 0.57 18.89 6.49
N LYS A 213 0.28 17.96 5.58
CA LYS A 213 -0.60 18.26 4.42
C LYS A 213 -2.06 18.45 4.83
N ILE A 214 -2.57 17.69 5.79
CA ILE A 214 -3.92 17.88 6.32
C ILE A 214 -4.03 19.26 6.95
N ASP A 215 -3.08 19.63 7.81
CA ASP A 215 -3.06 20.93 8.50
C ASP A 215 -3.06 22.07 7.48
N MET A 216 -2.16 22.04 6.49
CA MET A 216 -2.13 23.03 5.40
C MET A 216 -3.48 23.17 4.66
N LEU A 217 -4.17 22.05 4.40
CA LEU A 217 -5.48 22.08 3.73
C LEU A 217 -6.58 22.64 4.63
N THR A 218 -6.55 22.30 5.93
CA THR A 218 -7.52 22.82 6.91
C THR A 218 -7.33 24.31 7.18
N GLU A 219 -6.08 24.79 7.28
CA GLU A 219 -5.74 26.21 7.35
C GLU A 219 -6.21 26.97 6.10
N SER A 220 -6.24 26.29 4.94
CA SER A 220 -6.78 26.83 3.68
C SER A 220 -8.31 26.77 3.61
N GLY A 221 -9.01 26.35 4.66
CA GLY A 221 -10.47 26.39 4.80
C GLY A 221 -11.21 25.08 4.48
N LEU A 222 -10.51 23.96 4.24
CA LEU A 222 -11.17 22.65 4.10
C LEU A 222 -11.55 22.09 5.48
N THR A 223 -12.63 21.29 5.52
CA THR A 223 -12.94 20.53 6.73
C THR A 223 -11.92 19.40 6.94
N PRO A 224 -11.66 18.97 8.18
CA PRO A 224 -10.79 17.83 8.45
C PRO A 224 -11.20 16.58 7.67
N ASP A 225 -12.50 16.29 7.57
CA ASP A 225 -13.03 15.17 6.79
C ASP A 225 -12.74 15.28 5.29
N ALA A 226 -12.80 16.49 4.72
CA ALA A 226 -12.46 16.71 3.33
C ALA A 226 -10.96 16.51 3.10
N ALA A 227 -10.11 16.99 4.01
CA ALA A 227 -8.67 16.83 3.90
C ALA A 227 -8.24 15.35 4.07
N LEU A 228 -8.70 14.66 5.10
CA LEU A 228 -8.39 13.24 5.37
C LEU A 228 -8.75 12.33 4.20
N ARG A 229 -9.91 12.59 3.57
CA ARG A 229 -10.37 11.80 2.42
C ARG A 229 -9.41 11.86 1.23
N GLN A 230 -8.69 12.97 1.08
CA GLN A 230 -7.83 13.24 -0.08
C GLN A 230 -6.45 12.58 0.04
N VAL A 231 -6.08 12.17 1.24
CA VAL A 231 -4.78 11.54 1.52
C VAL A 231 -4.77 10.08 1.06
N PHE A 232 -3.66 9.71 0.44
CA PHE A 232 -3.25 8.33 0.21
C PHE A 232 -1.74 8.17 0.38
N PHE A 233 -1.31 6.93 0.59
CA PHE A 233 0.09 6.56 0.69
C PHE A 233 0.51 5.79 -0.56
N SER A 234 1.67 6.12 -1.11
CA SER A 234 2.30 5.37 -2.19
C SER A 234 3.67 4.91 -1.73
N ILE A 235 3.86 3.60 -1.66
CA ILE A 235 5.03 2.98 -1.02
C ILE A 235 5.68 2.00 -2.00
N ASP A 236 7.00 2.06 -2.10
CA ASP A 236 7.76 1.04 -2.84
C ASP A 236 7.83 -0.26 -2.03
N ALA A 237 7.60 -1.39 -2.69
CA ALA A 237 7.72 -2.70 -2.05
C ALA A 237 9.19 -3.09 -1.83
N GLY A 238 9.53 -3.41 -0.58
CA GLY A 238 10.82 -3.98 -0.19
C GLY A 238 10.91 -5.50 -0.38
N ASN A 239 12.10 -6.07 -0.16
CA ASN A 239 12.33 -7.51 -0.32
C ASN A 239 12.01 -8.34 0.92
N ASP A 240 11.96 -7.73 2.11
CA ASP A 240 11.72 -8.45 3.35
C ASP A 240 10.22 -8.71 3.52
N PHE A 241 9.82 -9.97 3.35
CA PHE A 241 8.42 -10.37 3.31
C PHE A 241 7.64 -9.94 4.57
N PHE A 242 8.19 -10.22 5.76
CA PHE A 242 7.48 -9.99 7.01
C PHE A 242 7.53 -8.52 7.43
N ILE A 243 8.66 -7.83 7.22
CA ILE A 243 8.76 -6.40 7.50
C ILE A 243 7.82 -5.61 6.61
N GLU A 244 7.76 -5.90 5.30
CA GLU A 244 6.87 -5.19 4.37
C GLU A 244 5.40 -5.41 4.71
N LEU A 245 5.00 -6.65 4.98
CA LEU A 245 3.65 -6.97 5.43
C LEU A 245 3.29 -6.20 6.72
N THR A 246 4.16 -6.25 7.72
CA THR A 246 3.97 -5.58 9.02
C THR A 246 3.89 -4.07 8.84
N LYS A 247 4.75 -3.48 8.00
CA LYS A 247 4.80 -2.04 7.73
C LYS A 247 3.45 -1.50 7.24
N LEU A 248 2.80 -2.21 6.31
CA LEU A 248 1.49 -1.81 5.78
C LEU A 248 0.39 -1.90 6.83
N LYS A 249 0.39 -2.95 7.66
CA LYS A 249 -0.55 -3.08 8.78
C LYS A 249 -0.37 -1.98 9.82
N VAL A 250 0.87 -1.74 10.25
CA VAL A 250 1.19 -0.69 11.22
C VAL A 250 0.82 0.70 10.70
N LEU A 251 1.06 0.98 9.41
CA LEU A 251 0.64 2.24 8.82
C LEU A 251 -0.88 2.44 8.93
N ARG A 252 -1.69 1.39 8.69
CA ARG A 252 -3.15 1.45 8.87
C ARG A 252 -3.54 1.66 10.34
N ILE A 253 -2.94 0.92 11.26
CA ILE A 253 -3.18 1.04 12.72
C ILE A 253 -2.92 2.48 13.18
N LEU A 254 -1.78 3.06 12.80
CA LEU A 254 -1.42 4.40 13.22
C LEU A 254 -2.22 5.47 12.48
N TRP A 255 -2.60 5.24 11.22
CA TRP A 255 -3.49 6.14 10.48
C TRP A 255 -4.86 6.27 11.14
N GLU A 256 -5.44 5.16 11.63
CA GLU A 256 -6.69 5.20 12.40
C GLU A 256 -6.58 6.11 13.63
N ARG A 257 -5.44 6.08 14.33
CA ARG A 257 -5.17 6.99 15.46
C ARG A 257 -5.13 8.46 15.01
N ILE A 258 -4.52 8.75 13.85
CA ILE A 258 -4.50 10.11 13.28
C ILE A 258 -5.91 10.58 12.92
N VAL A 259 -6.70 9.77 12.21
CA VAL A 259 -8.09 10.08 11.83
C VAL A 259 -8.94 10.37 13.07
N THR A 260 -8.75 9.56 14.13
CA THR A 260 -9.42 9.75 15.43
C THR A 260 -9.01 11.06 16.09
N ALA A 261 -7.73 11.43 16.04
CA ALA A 261 -7.22 12.67 16.61
C ALA A 261 -7.81 13.92 15.93
N TYR A 262 -8.05 13.86 14.61
CA TYR A 262 -8.77 14.90 13.87
C TYR A 262 -10.29 14.94 14.12
N LYS A 263 -10.80 14.05 15.00
CA LYS A 263 -12.24 13.95 15.35
C LYS A 263 -13.14 13.80 14.13
N SER A 264 -12.68 13.02 13.15
CA SER A 264 -13.46 12.76 11.94
C SER A 264 -14.78 12.06 12.29
N ALA A 265 -15.85 12.42 11.60
CA ALA A 265 -17.14 11.73 11.73
C ALA A 265 -17.14 10.36 11.04
N HIS A 266 -16.10 10.07 10.25
CA HIS A 266 -16.01 8.87 9.42
C HIS A 266 -14.68 8.14 9.67
N PRO A 267 -14.69 6.79 9.74
CA PRO A 267 -13.46 6.01 9.87
C PRO A 267 -12.76 5.90 8.51
N TYR A 268 -12.12 6.98 8.06
CA TYR A 268 -11.39 6.99 6.79
C TYR A 268 -10.20 6.04 6.82
N ASP A 269 -10.36 4.87 6.20
CA ASP A 269 -9.27 3.90 6.04
C ASP A 269 -8.14 4.46 5.17
N ALA A 270 -6.91 3.98 5.41
CA ALA A 270 -5.74 4.39 4.65
C ALA A 270 -5.82 3.79 3.23
N TYR A 271 -5.79 4.63 2.20
CA TYR A 271 -5.55 4.10 0.85
C TYR A 271 -4.05 3.91 0.67
N ILE A 272 -3.61 2.66 0.47
CA ILE A 272 -2.18 2.34 0.32
C ILE A 272 -1.94 1.73 -1.06
N HIS A 273 -1.30 2.50 -1.93
CA HIS A 273 -0.76 2.01 -3.18
C HIS A 273 0.64 1.44 -2.94
N VAL A 274 0.88 0.22 -3.40
CA VAL A 274 2.20 -0.42 -3.36
C VAL A 274 2.74 -0.55 -4.77
N PHE A 275 3.95 -0.05 -4.98
CA PHE A 275 4.66 -0.13 -6.26
C PHE A 275 5.83 -1.12 -6.16
N CYS A 276 5.74 -2.22 -6.90
CA CYS A 276 6.81 -3.20 -7.03
C CYS A 276 7.70 -2.84 -8.22
N LYS A 277 8.75 -2.05 -7.96
CA LYS A 277 9.73 -1.65 -8.98
C LYS A 277 10.50 -2.83 -9.52
N ALA A 278 10.74 -2.84 -10.83
CA ALA A 278 11.62 -3.82 -11.44
C ALA A 278 13.07 -3.54 -11.05
N TRP A 279 13.82 -4.60 -10.73
CA TRP A 279 15.25 -4.49 -10.54
C TRP A 279 15.97 -4.69 -11.87
N HIS A 280 16.84 -3.75 -12.22
CA HIS A 280 17.58 -3.75 -13.47
C HIS A 280 19.06 -3.92 -13.12
N ASN A 281 19.51 -5.16 -12.94
CA ASN A 281 20.92 -5.47 -12.74
C ASN A 281 21.37 -6.49 -13.80
N GLU A 282 22.39 -6.13 -14.58
CA GLU A 282 22.91 -6.97 -15.68
C GLU A 282 23.43 -8.33 -15.19
N ALA A 283 23.87 -8.44 -13.93
CA ALA A 283 24.35 -9.69 -13.35
C ALA A 283 23.21 -10.68 -13.04
N PHE A 284 21.98 -10.20 -12.96
CA PHE A 284 20.81 -10.97 -12.53
C PHE A 284 19.76 -10.94 -13.62
N GLN A 285 19.57 -12.11 -14.26
CA GLN A 285 18.65 -12.25 -15.38
C GLN A 285 17.21 -11.85 -14.99
N PRO A 286 16.38 -11.43 -15.97
CA PRO A 286 15.01 -10.93 -15.73
C PRO A 286 14.10 -11.89 -14.93
N HIS A 287 14.47 -13.16 -14.78
CA HIS A 287 13.75 -14.14 -13.99
C HIS A 287 13.71 -13.86 -12.48
N GLU A 288 14.71 -13.18 -11.91
CA GLU A 288 14.69 -12.83 -10.48
C GLU A 288 13.57 -11.84 -10.15
N ASN A 289 13.22 -10.96 -11.09
CA ASN A 289 12.09 -10.05 -10.94
C ASN A 289 10.76 -10.79 -10.83
N MET A 290 10.64 -12.01 -11.38
CA MET A 290 9.44 -12.82 -11.18
C MET A 290 9.34 -13.32 -9.74
N LEU A 291 10.43 -13.84 -9.18
CA LEU A 291 10.46 -14.33 -7.79
C LEU A 291 10.27 -13.18 -6.81
N ALA A 292 11.06 -12.11 -6.97
CA ALA A 292 10.97 -10.93 -6.13
C ALA A 292 9.61 -10.24 -6.27
N GLY A 293 9.11 -10.10 -7.50
CA GLY A 293 7.79 -9.54 -7.77
C GLY A 293 6.68 -10.34 -7.10
N THR A 294 6.72 -11.67 -7.16
CA THR A 294 5.72 -12.54 -6.50
C THR A 294 5.74 -12.35 -4.98
N THR A 295 6.92 -12.40 -4.34
CA THR A 295 7.04 -12.24 -2.89
C THR A 295 6.63 -10.83 -2.43
N ARG A 296 7.01 -9.79 -3.18
CA ARG A 296 6.62 -8.39 -2.93
C ARG A 296 5.10 -8.19 -3.07
N GLY A 297 4.51 -8.76 -4.12
CA GLY A 297 3.06 -8.70 -4.32
C GLY A 297 2.30 -9.41 -3.21
N LEU A 298 2.80 -10.58 -2.79
CA LEU A 298 2.22 -11.35 -1.70
C LEU A 298 2.29 -10.60 -0.36
N SER A 299 3.44 -10.03 0.02
CA SER A 299 3.56 -9.24 1.25
C SER A 299 2.68 -7.98 1.20
N ALA A 300 2.57 -7.34 0.02
CA ALA A 300 1.71 -6.18 -0.17
C ALA A 300 0.23 -6.51 0.05
N VAL A 301 -0.26 -7.60 -0.55
CA VAL A 301 -1.66 -8.04 -0.42
C VAL A 301 -1.97 -8.47 1.02
N LEU A 302 -1.09 -9.25 1.64
CA LEU A 302 -1.26 -9.71 3.03
C LEU A 302 -1.12 -8.59 4.05
N GLY A 303 -0.32 -7.56 3.76
CA GLY A 303 -0.25 -6.32 4.53
C GLY A 303 -1.44 -5.39 4.29
N GLY A 304 -2.30 -5.73 3.33
CA GLY A 304 -3.54 -5.04 3.02
C GLY A 304 -3.36 -3.81 2.15
N CYS A 305 -2.60 -3.88 1.05
CA CYS A 305 -2.58 -2.80 0.07
C CYS A 305 -3.98 -2.56 -0.55
N SER A 306 -4.25 -1.33 -0.96
CA SER A 306 -5.48 -0.94 -1.67
C SER A 306 -5.33 -1.09 -3.18
N SER A 307 -4.13 -0.84 -3.70
CA SER A 307 -3.79 -1.12 -5.10
C SER A 307 -2.33 -1.56 -5.22
N LEU A 308 -2.07 -2.42 -6.19
CA LEU A 308 -0.77 -3.02 -6.42
C LEU A 308 -0.34 -2.80 -7.88
N THR A 309 0.87 -2.28 -8.04
CA THR A 309 1.49 -2.06 -9.34
C THR A 309 2.74 -2.92 -9.44
N HIS A 310 2.82 -3.78 -10.46
CA HIS A 310 4.06 -4.44 -10.85
C HIS A 310 4.63 -3.77 -12.08
N GLU A 311 5.87 -3.31 -11.98
CA GLU A 311 6.63 -2.83 -13.12
C GLU A 311 7.24 -4.01 -13.88
N ALA A 312 7.11 -4.02 -15.21
CA ALA A 312 7.74 -5.02 -16.04
C ALA A 312 9.27 -4.86 -16.00
N ALA A 313 10.00 -5.98 -16.03
CA ALA A 313 11.45 -5.98 -15.97
C ALA A 313 12.12 -5.32 -17.19
N ALA A 314 11.42 -5.27 -18.32
CA ALA A 314 11.81 -4.60 -19.55
C ALA A 314 10.55 -4.47 -20.46
N PRO A 315 10.58 -3.63 -21.51
CA PRO A 315 9.39 -3.26 -22.28
C PRO A 315 8.90 -4.33 -23.28
N GLU A 316 9.24 -5.61 -23.06
CA GLU A 316 8.75 -6.72 -23.86
C GLU A 316 7.36 -7.19 -23.40
N GLU A 317 6.48 -7.45 -24.38
CA GLU A 317 5.09 -7.87 -24.14
C GLU A 317 4.94 -9.07 -23.19
N HIS A 318 5.86 -10.03 -23.26
CA HIS A 318 5.80 -11.22 -22.41
C HIS A 318 6.12 -10.90 -20.94
N LEU A 319 7.02 -9.95 -20.66
CA LEU A 319 7.35 -9.50 -19.30
C LEU A 319 6.25 -8.60 -18.74
N ASP A 320 5.68 -7.74 -19.58
CA ASP A 320 4.51 -6.92 -19.25
C ASP A 320 3.33 -7.81 -18.83
N ARG A 321 3.09 -8.91 -19.56
CA ARG A 321 2.06 -9.89 -19.21
C ARG A 321 2.37 -10.61 -17.90
N ILE A 322 3.64 -10.96 -17.65
CA ILE A 322 4.05 -11.58 -16.39
C ILE A 322 3.78 -10.62 -15.21
N ALA A 323 4.18 -9.35 -15.32
CA ALA A 323 3.95 -8.34 -14.29
C ALA A 323 2.46 -8.18 -13.97
N LEU A 324 1.60 -8.13 -15.00
CA LEU A 324 0.15 -8.09 -14.83
C LEU A 324 -0.39 -9.33 -14.12
N ASN A 325 0.07 -10.52 -14.54
CA ASN A 325 -0.48 -11.79 -14.09
C ASN A 325 -0.07 -12.19 -12.67
N ILE A 326 1.03 -11.67 -12.10
CA ILE A 326 1.41 -11.95 -10.71
C ILE A 326 0.22 -11.66 -9.77
N SER A 327 -0.37 -10.47 -9.90
CA SER A 327 -1.52 -10.05 -9.08
C SER A 327 -2.77 -10.89 -9.35
N ASN A 328 -3.02 -11.24 -10.61
CA ASN A 328 -4.17 -12.07 -10.99
C ASN A 328 -4.03 -13.50 -10.44
N ILE A 329 -2.86 -14.11 -10.52
CA ILE A 329 -2.59 -15.45 -9.97
C ILE A 329 -2.77 -15.45 -8.43
N LEU A 330 -2.25 -14.43 -7.74
CA LEU A 330 -2.44 -14.30 -6.28
C LEU A 330 -3.93 -14.27 -5.90
N ARG A 331 -4.77 -13.65 -6.74
CA ARG A 331 -6.21 -13.53 -6.52
C ARG A 331 -6.98 -14.79 -6.93
N GLU A 332 -6.79 -15.22 -8.18
CA GLU A 332 -7.66 -16.17 -8.87
C GLU A 332 -7.24 -17.62 -8.65
N GLU A 333 -5.95 -17.90 -8.45
CA GLU A 333 -5.42 -19.26 -8.31
C GLU A 333 -4.97 -19.56 -6.87
N SER A 334 -4.30 -18.60 -6.21
CA SER A 334 -3.89 -18.76 -4.80
C SER A 334 -5.01 -18.46 -3.82
N HIS A 335 -6.11 -17.84 -4.27
CA HIS A 335 -7.30 -17.53 -3.47
C HIS A 335 -7.04 -16.71 -2.20
N ILE A 336 -5.98 -15.90 -2.20
CA ILE A 336 -5.61 -15.14 -1.01
C ILE A 336 -6.58 -13.98 -0.71
N ASN A 337 -7.47 -13.68 -1.67
CA ASN A 337 -8.54 -12.69 -1.53
C ASN A 337 -9.76 -13.17 -0.72
N LYS A 338 -9.84 -14.46 -0.37
CA LYS A 338 -11.04 -15.05 0.27
C LYS A 338 -11.20 -14.70 1.74
N VAL A 339 -10.13 -14.27 2.41
CA VAL A 339 -10.13 -13.85 3.82
C VAL A 339 -9.54 -12.45 3.90
N ALA A 340 -10.21 -11.54 4.61
CA ALA A 340 -9.78 -10.14 4.70
C ALA A 340 -8.38 -9.99 5.30
N ASP A 341 -8.06 -10.76 6.33
CA ASP A 341 -6.76 -10.81 6.98
C ASP A 341 -6.38 -12.25 7.39
N PRO A 342 -5.75 -13.04 6.51
CA PRO A 342 -5.37 -14.42 6.82
C PRO A 342 -4.18 -14.50 7.80
N THR A 343 -3.58 -13.36 8.16
CA THR A 343 -2.39 -13.29 9.02
C THR A 343 -2.73 -12.86 10.45
N ALA A 344 -3.97 -12.45 10.70
CA ALA A 344 -4.46 -12.09 12.03
C ALA A 344 -4.32 -13.26 13.01
N GLY A 345 -3.83 -12.97 14.21
CA GLY A 345 -3.62 -13.95 15.27
C GLY A 345 -2.32 -14.75 15.17
N ALA A 346 -1.50 -14.55 14.13
CA ALA A 346 -0.15 -15.12 14.08
C ALA A 346 0.75 -14.42 15.11
N TYR A 347 1.17 -15.14 16.17
CA TYR A 347 1.89 -14.56 17.32
C TYR A 347 3.10 -13.71 16.93
N TYR A 348 3.87 -14.19 15.95
CA TYR A 348 5.01 -13.47 15.41
C TYR A 348 4.64 -12.13 14.78
N LEU A 349 3.61 -12.10 13.92
CA LEU A 349 3.20 -10.90 13.22
C LEU A 349 2.51 -9.89 14.14
N GLU A 350 1.69 -10.37 15.08
CA GLU A 350 1.08 -9.53 16.12
C GLU A 350 2.16 -8.83 16.97
N HIS A 351 3.17 -9.59 17.40
CA HIS A 351 4.30 -9.05 18.14
C HIS A 351 5.06 -7.99 17.32
N LEU A 352 5.43 -8.31 16.07
CA LEU A 352 6.12 -7.35 15.21
C LEU A 352 5.29 -6.08 14.95
N CYS A 353 3.98 -6.22 14.77
CA CYS A 353 3.09 -5.07 14.59
C CYS A 353 3.09 -4.19 15.84
N ASN A 354 3.07 -4.76 17.04
CA ASN A 354 3.09 -3.99 18.29
C ASN A 354 4.40 -3.22 18.47
N GLU A 355 5.54 -3.92 18.38
CA GLU A 355 6.87 -3.30 18.53
C GLU A 355 7.09 -2.18 17.50
N LEU A 356 6.75 -2.44 16.24
CA LEU A 356 6.91 -1.45 15.17
C LEU A 356 5.91 -0.29 15.32
N SER A 357 4.69 -0.54 15.80
CA SER A 357 3.70 0.52 16.09
C SER A 357 4.21 1.48 17.15
N ASP A 358 4.73 0.96 18.26
CA ASP A 358 5.19 1.78 19.38
C ASP A 358 6.44 2.57 19.01
N ALA A 359 7.39 1.94 18.30
CA ALA A 359 8.58 2.61 17.78
C ALA A 359 8.21 3.73 16.78
N ALA A 360 7.36 3.43 15.80
CA ALA A 360 6.99 4.40 14.76
C ALA A 360 6.17 5.55 15.32
N TRP A 361 5.26 5.28 16.27
CA TRP A 361 4.49 6.31 16.96
C TRP A 361 5.39 7.23 17.77
N THR A 362 6.38 6.69 18.50
CA THR A 362 7.35 7.49 19.26
C THR A 362 8.20 8.37 18.34
N SER A 363 8.69 7.83 17.21
CA SER A 363 9.46 8.60 16.23
C SER A 363 8.59 9.70 15.61
N PHE A 364 7.34 9.39 15.25
CA PHE A 364 6.37 10.37 14.74
C PHE A 364 6.12 11.51 15.74
N LEU A 365 5.82 11.21 17.01
CA LEU A 365 5.62 12.22 18.05
C LEU A 365 6.86 13.11 18.24
N THR A 366 8.05 12.53 18.12
CA THR A 366 9.30 13.30 18.19
C THR A 366 9.41 14.29 17.04
N LYS A 367 9.08 13.88 15.80
CA LYS A 367 9.14 14.72 14.61
C LYS A 367 8.15 15.89 14.67
N ILE A 368 6.89 15.64 15.07
CA ILE A 368 5.88 16.69 15.14
C ILE A 368 6.14 17.72 16.26
N ASN A 369 6.82 17.33 17.34
CA ASN A 369 7.15 18.25 18.44
C ASN A 369 8.39 19.12 18.14
N GLN A 370 9.16 18.77 17.11
CA GLN A 370 10.35 19.51 16.66
C GLN A 370 10.06 20.45 15.49
N ALA A 371 8.97 20.21 14.76
CA ALA A 371 8.44 21.07 13.71
C ALA A 371 7.67 22.25 14.30
#